data_AF-A0A5K7YYR3-F1
#
_entry.id   AF-A0A5K7YYR3-F1
#
_cell.length_a   1.000
_cell.length_b   1.000
_cell.length_c   1.000
_cell.angle_alpha   90.00
_cell.angle_beta   90.00
_cell.angle_gamma   90.00
#
_symmetry.space_group_name_H-M   'P 1'
#
loop_
_entity.id
_entity.type
_entity.pdbx_description
1 polymer ?
#
loop_
_entity_poly.entity_id
_entity_poly.type
_entity_poly.pdbx_seq_one_letter_code
_entity_poly.pdbx_strand_id
1 'polypeptide(L)'
;MPSRYFRYRLPDKAPQGEELVYFPYWRFKGMIFSYLSTGIQHRFLDTSRQAVTSPFFPISVGLRSQAMKLRFVSPDAKGWFIKPATPFKQVMDAFLERINRDLPGPVYHQAHIGESLSLIYAPFYVGKTVMDAVLNQPVSQQLDESFDLNQFPGGPADWKIGFLPTLCPNCGWDMEGSRDALALHCKNCESAWQASKEGMTLLNVAHLPGQKNGAAVYLPFWRIRSDVSGLDLGSYADLVKVANLPKVAQPGWDRVPFYFWGPAFKVRPRSFLRLTQQMTLSQPRDKLVARVPKDAMMHPVNLPVSESAESLKLNLAGFMRPKSAVPDSISKIHIRARRYLLVYIPFEVRHHDLVQPQFKIAVNRNQLALAGNL
;
A
#
# COMPACT_ATOMS: atom_id res chain seq x y z
N MET A 1 -8.38 -20.01 5.92
CA MET A 1 -7.37 -19.36 5.05
C MET A 1 -6.37 -18.64 5.96
N PRO A 2 -5.04 -18.83 5.82
CA PRO A 2 -4.11 -18.06 6.64
C PRO A 2 -4.28 -16.57 6.33
N SER A 3 -4.53 -15.79 7.38
CA SER A 3 -4.83 -14.36 7.30
C SER A 3 -3.66 -13.59 6.67
N ARG A 4 -3.91 -12.90 5.55
CA ARG A 4 -2.93 -12.07 4.79
C ARG A 4 -2.49 -10.78 5.49
N TYR A 5 -2.75 -10.63 6.78
CA TYR A 5 -2.54 -9.41 7.54
C TYR A 5 -1.84 -9.71 8.85
N PHE A 6 -1.06 -8.76 9.33
CA PHE A 6 -0.45 -8.87 10.65
C PHE A 6 -1.50 -8.68 11.75
N ARG A 7 -1.32 -9.44 12.83
CA ARG A 7 -2.09 -9.30 14.06
C ARG A 7 -1.20 -8.66 15.13
N TYR A 8 -1.69 -7.57 15.71
CA TYR A 8 -1.01 -6.84 16.76
C TYR A 8 -1.83 -6.87 18.04
N ARG A 9 -1.18 -6.66 19.18
CA ARG A 9 -1.80 -6.35 20.46
C ARG A 9 -1.27 -5.03 21.01
N LEU A 10 -2.15 -4.27 21.66
CA LEU A 10 -1.75 -3.15 22.50
C LEU A 10 -1.12 -3.67 23.81
N PRO A 11 -0.19 -2.92 24.42
CA PRO A 11 0.34 -3.28 25.73
C PRO A 11 -0.74 -3.07 26.80
N ASP A 12 -0.68 -3.85 27.87
CA ASP A 12 -1.55 -3.75 29.03
C ASP A 12 -0.77 -3.29 30.27
N LYS A 13 -1.52 -2.83 31.27
CA LYS A 13 -1.09 -2.49 32.63
C LYS A 13 -2.06 -3.08 33.66
N ALA A 14 -2.77 -4.15 33.32
CA ALA A 14 -3.78 -4.72 34.19
C ALA A 14 -3.18 -5.12 35.55
N PRO A 15 -3.96 -5.00 36.64
CA PRO A 15 -3.57 -5.52 37.93
C PRO A 15 -3.19 -7.00 37.88
N GLN A 16 -2.27 -7.42 38.75
CA GLN A 16 -1.84 -8.81 38.81
C GLN A 16 -3.03 -9.71 39.20
N GLY A 17 -3.20 -10.81 38.46
CA GLY A 17 -4.28 -11.79 38.70
C GLY A 17 -5.52 -11.58 37.82
N GLU A 18 -5.63 -10.44 37.13
CA GLU A 18 -6.72 -10.21 36.18
C GLU A 18 -6.54 -11.05 34.91
N GLU A 19 -7.62 -11.70 34.48
CA GLU A 19 -7.64 -12.43 33.22
C GLU A 19 -7.92 -11.46 32.06
N LEU A 20 -6.97 -11.38 31.13
CA LEU A 20 -7.07 -10.49 29.99
C LEU A 20 -7.95 -11.08 28.88
N VAL A 21 -8.82 -10.21 28.36
CA VAL A 21 -9.65 -10.41 27.18
C VAL A 21 -9.16 -9.45 26.10
N TYR A 22 -8.79 -9.99 24.95
CA TYR A 22 -8.30 -9.24 23.81
C TYR A 22 -9.42 -9.07 22.78
N PHE A 23 -9.92 -7.84 22.67
CA PHE A 23 -10.99 -7.50 21.73
C PHE A 23 -10.43 -7.03 20.37
N PRO A 24 -10.90 -7.58 19.24
CA PRO A 24 -10.32 -7.32 17.93
C PRO A 24 -10.89 -6.06 17.25
N TYR A 25 -9.99 -5.31 16.62
CA TYR A 25 -10.28 -4.14 15.80
C TYR A 25 -9.58 -4.23 14.46
N TRP A 26 -10.30 -4.04 13.36
CA TRP A 26 -9.66 -3.81 12.07
C TRP A 26 -9.04 -2.43 12.05
N ARG A 27 -7.78 -2.33 11.64
CA ARG A 27 -7.11 -1.07 11.33
C ARG A 27 -6.86 -0.97 9.84
N PHE A 28 -7.23 0.16 9.30
CA PHE A 28 -6.85 0.60 7.97
C PHE A 28 -5.94 1.80 8.08
N LYS A 29 -4.77 1.72 7.43
CA LYS A 29 -3.84 2.83 7.29
C LYS A 29 -3.44 2.96 5.83
N GLY A 30 -3.75 4.06 5.16
CA GLY A 30 -3.44 4.22 3.74
C GLY A 30 -3.97 5.51 3.12
N MET A 31 -3.76 5.64 1.82
CA MET A 31 -4.25 6.76 1.02
C MET A 31 -5.50 6.33 0.24
N ILE A 32 -6.54 7.15 0.33
CA ILE A 32 -7.74 7.03 -0.50
C ILE A 32 -7.69 8.10 -1.56
N PHE A 33 -7.95 7.70 -2.81
CA PHE A 33 -8.08 8.60 -3.95
C PHE A 33 -9.48 8.46 -4.54
N SER A 34 -10.19 9.59 -4.66
CA SER A 34 -11.53 9.64 -5.25
C SER A 34 -11.53 10.53 -6.47
N TYR A 35 -11.95 9.99 -7.62
CA TYR A 35 -12.15 10.78 -8.83
C TYR A 35 -13.57 11.34 -8.88
N LEU A 36 -13.66 12.67 -8.89
CA LEU A 36 -14.87 13.48 -9.00
C LEU A 36 -14.86 14.26 -10.32
N SER A 37 -15.98 14.91 -10.66
CA SER A 37 -16.05 15.83 -11.81
C SER A 37 -15.10 17.03 -11.66
N THR A 38 -14.84 17.45 -10.43
CA THR A 38 -13.90 18.52 -10.08
C THR A 38 -12.44 18.09 -10.06
N GLY A 39 -12.14 16.79 -10.25
CA GLY A 39 -10.79 16.24 -10.26
C GLY A 39 -10.57 15.13 -9.23
N ILE A 40 -9.31 14.75 -9.04
CA ILE A 40 -8.92 13.70 -8.09
C ILE A 40 -8.74 14.32 -6.70
N GLN A 41 -9.56 13.90 -5.74
CA GLN A 41 -9.40 14.18 -4.32
C GLN A 41 -8.57 13.08 -3.66
N HIS A 42 -7.84 13.42 -2.60
CA HIS A 42 -7.07 12.44 -1.85
C HIS A 42 -7.16 12.67 -0.34
N ARG A 43 -7.13 11.58 0.43
CA ARG A 43 -7.13 11.61 1.90
C ARG A 43 -6.18 10.55 2.43
N PHE A 44 -5.38 10.90 3.42
CA PHE A 44 -4.65 9.91 4.22
C PHE A 44 -5.49 9.54 5.43
N LEU A 45 -5.57 8.25 5.74
CA LEU A 45 -6.39 7.73 6.83
C LEU A 45 -5.61 6.71 7.63
N ASP A 46 -5.77 6.78 8.94
CA ASP A 46 -5.32 5.77 9.89
C ASP A 46 -6.42 5.63 10.94
N THR A 47 -7.30 4.66 10.70
CA THR A 47 -8.52 4.45 11.49
C THR A 47 -8.63 3.02 11.96
N SER A 48 -9.44 2.81 12.99
CA SER A 48 -9.79 1.47 13.46
C SER A 48 -11.27 1.34 13.76
N ARG A 49 -11.77 0.11 13.68
CA ARG A 49 -13.16 -0.23 13.97
C ARG A 49 -13.24 -1.62 14.56
N GLN A 50 -14.22 -1.84 15.44
CA GLN A 50 -14.51 -3.18 15.97
C GLN A 50 -14.59 -4.23 14.85
N ALA A 51 -13.97 -5.38 15.07
CA ALA A 51 -14.05 -6.53 14.17
C ALA A 51 -15.14 -7.54 14.60
N VAL A 52 -15.81 -7.27 15.71
CA VAL A 52 -17.03 -7.94 16.20
C VAL A 52 -17.93 -6.85 16.78
N THR A 53 -19.21 -6.86 16.47
CA THR A 53 -20.15 -5.89 17.05
C THR A 53 -20.29 -6.14 18.55
N SER A 54 -20.08 -5.11 19.36
CA SER A 54 -20.37 -5.18 20.79
C SER A 54 -20.71 -3.80 21.36
N PRO A 55 -21.76 -3.68 22.20
CA PRO A 55 -22.07 -2.44 22.89
C PRO A 55 -21.13 -2.16 24.07
N PHE A 56 -20.37 -3.16 24.53
CA PHE A 56 -19.57 -3.08 25.76
C PHE A 56 -18.17 -2.53 25.56
N PHE A 57 -17.63 -2.63 24.34
CA PHE A 57 -16.28 -2.19 24.02
C PHE A 57 -16.30 -0.88 23.22
N PRO A 58 -15.23 -0.08 23.29
CA PRO A 58 -15.08 1.10 22.46
C PRO A 58 -15.29 0.81 20.98
N ILE A 59 -15.75 1.81 20.25
CA ILE A 59 -16.06 1.67 18.83
C ILE A 59 -14.79 1.60 17.94
N SER A 60 -13.66 2.08 18.47
CA SER A 60 -12.33 2.09 17.86
C SER A 60 -11.26 2.10 18.96
N VAL A 61 -9.99 1.84 18.61
CA VAL A 61 -8.86 2.06 19.52
C VAL A 61 -8.36 3.52 19.51
N GLY A 62 -9.08 4.42 18.85
CA GLY A 62 -8.70 5.83 18.71
C GLY A 62 -7.30 6.02 18.16
N LEU A 63 -6.55 6.96 18.73
CA LEU A 63 -5.16 7.28 18.35
C LEU A 63 -4.12 6.29 18.90
N ARG A 64 -4.52 5.26 19.68
CA ARG A 64 -3.57 4.33 20.32
C ARG A 64 -2.74 3.55 19.31
N SER A 65 -3.33 3.24 18.16
CA SER A 65 -2.64 2.60 17.03
C SER A 65 -1.51 3.45 16.43
N GLN A 66 -1.49 4.76 16.72
CA GLN A 66 -0.49 5.73 16.27
C GLN A 66 0.46 6.13 17.42
N ALA A 67 -0.04 6.21 18.64
CA ALA A 67 0.71 6.69 19.81
C ALA A 67 1.45 5.59 20.58
N MET A 68 1.06 4.32 20.43
CA MET A 68 1.59 3.21 21.24
C MET A 68 2.40 2.21 20.41
N LYS A 69 3.37 1.57 21.07
CA LYS A 69 4.15 0.49 20.46
C LYS A 69 3.32 -0.79 20.34
N LEU A 70 2.88 -1.09 19.13
CA LEU A 70 2.20 -2.34 18.80
C LEU A 70 3.17 -3.52 18.89
N ARG A 71 2.74 -4.59 19.57
CA ARG A 71 3.46 -5.87 19.61
C ARG A 71 2.73 -6.86 18.73
N PHE A 72 3.44 -7.77 18.08
CA PHE A 72 2.79 -8.85 17.37
C PHE A 72 2.04 -9.76 18.34
N VAL A 73 0.91 -10.31 17.90
CA VAL A 73 0.32 -11.46 18.58
C VAL A 73 1.28 -12.63 18.45
N SER A 74 1.38 -13.44 19.50
CA SER A 74 2.27 -14.59 19.53
C SER A 74 1.64 -15.69 20.39
N PRO A 75 1.95 -16.98 20.16
CA PRO A 75 1.30 -18.07 20.89
C PRO A 75 1.55 -18.08 22.40
N ASP A 76 2.60 -17.39 22.86
CA ASP A 76 2.96 -17.19 24.27
C ASP A 76 2.14 -16.06 24.94
N ALA A 77 1.38 -15.27 24.17
CA ALA A 77 0.52 -14.24 24.73
C ALA A 77 -0.66 -14.86 25.49
N LYS A 78 -0.65 -14.71 26.83
CA LYS A 78 -1.73 -15.14 27.71
C LYS A 78 -2.98 -14.28 27.52
N GLY A 79 -4.15 -14.87 27.74
CA GLY A 79 -5.46 -14.21 27.67
C GLY A 79 -6.36 -14.82 26.60
N TRP A 80 -7.62 -14.37 26.58
CA TRP A 80 -8.64 -14.82 25.66
C TRP A 80 -8.75 -13.87 24.46
N PHE A 81 -8.41 -14.33 23.26
CA PHE A 81 -8.46 -13.57 22.02
C PHE A 81 -9.79 -13.82 21.31
N ILE A 82 -10.63 -12.79 21.25
CA ILE A 82 -11.92 -12.86 20.56
C ILE A 82 -11.67 -12.93 19.05
N LYS A 83 -12.35 -13.85 18.37
CA LYS A 83 -12.26 -14.02 16.92
C LYS A 83 -13.04 -12.91 16.22
N PRO A 84 -12.46 -12.27 15.19
CA PRO A 84 -13.21 -11.32 14.37
C PRO A 84 -14.38 -12.02 13.68
N ALA A 85 -15.56 -11.39 13.70
CA ALA A 85 -16.80 -11.89 13.09
C ALA A 85 -17.18 -11.07 11.84
N THR A 86 -16.82 -9.79 11.81
CA THR A 86 -17.06 -8.89 10.69
C THR A 86 -15.88 -8.93 9.72
N PRO A 87 -16.07 -9.30 8.44
CA PRO A 87 -15.01 -9.22 7.44
C PRO A 87 -14.54 -7.78 7.22
N PHE A 88 -13.24 -7.59 7.02
CA PHE A 88 -12.66 -6.26 6.78
C PHE A 88 -13.35 -5.50 5.64
N LYS A 89 -13.72 -6.18 4.56
CA LYS A 89 -14.41 -5.55 3.42
C LYS A 89 -15.67 -4.79 3.86
N GLN A 90 -16.50 -5.39 4.72
CA GLN A 90 -17.71 -4.75 5.23
C GLN A 90 -17.40 -3.53 6.10
N VAL A 91 -16.35 -3.61 6.91
CA VAL A 91 -15.87 -2.47 7.71
C VAL A 91 -15.36 -1.33 6.82
N MET A 92 -14.66 -1.68 5.74
CA MET A 92 -14.18 -0.71 4.76
C MET A 92 -15.34 -0.05 4.03
N ASP A 93 -16.30 -0.81 3.53
CA ASP A 93 -17.47 -0.29 2.81
C ASP A 93 -18.22 0.75 3.66
N ALA A 94 -18.50 0.45 4.94
CA ALA A 94 -19.13 1.39 5.87
C ALA A 94 -18.31 2.67 6.12
N PHE A 95 -16.98 2.55 6.10
CA PHE A 95 -16.08 3.69 6.26
C PHE A 95 -16.05 4.57 5.00
N LEU A 96 -16.00 3.94 3.82
CA LEU A 96 -16.04 4.62 2.53
C LEU A 96 -17.37 5.34 2.32
N GLU A 97 -18.50 4.74 2.67
CA GLU A 97 -19.80 5.40 2.63
C GLU A 97 -19.80 6.71 3.42
N ARG A 98 -19.22 6.71 4.63
CA ARG A 98 -19.11 7.93 5.43
C ARG A 98 -18.23 8.99 4.78
N ILE A 99 -17.07 8.59 4.24
CA ILE A 99 -16.15 9.52 3.58
C ILE A 99 -16.78 10.10 2.32
N ASN A 100 -17.48 9.28 1.55
CA ASN A 100 -18.07 9.68 0.29
C ASN A 100 -19.23 10.67 0.51
N ARG A 101 -19.90 10.66 1.67
CA ARG A 101 -20.88 11.70 2.05
C ARG A 101 -20.26 13.09 2.23
N ASP A 102 -19.00 13.17 2.66
CA ASP A 102 -18.30 14.44 2.87
C ASP A 102 -17.72 15.01 1.56
N LEU A 103 -17.82 14.29 0.43
CA LEU A 103 -17.28 14.72 -0.86
C LEU A 103 -18.26 15.67 -1.58
N PRO A 104 -17.75 16.65 -2.34
CA PRO A 104 -18.57 17.68 -2.99
C PRO A 104 -19.36 17.19 -4.23
N GLY A 105 -19.41 15.88 -4.50
CA GLY A 105 -20.06 15.33 -5.68
C GLY A 105 -19.93 13.81 -5.81
N PRO A 106 -20.51 13.22 -6.87
CA PRO A 106 -20.48 11.77 -7.08
C PRO A 106 -19.06 11.26 -7.36
N VAL A 107 -18.74 10.11 -6.78
CA VAL A 107 -17.47 9.40 -6.99
C VAL A 107 -17.57 8.52 -8.22
N TYR A 108 -16.83 8.86 -9.28
CA TYR A 108 -16.79 8.08 -10.52
C TYR A 108 -15.84 6.88 -10.43
N HIS A 109 -14.80 6.99 -9.60
CA HIS A 109 -13.85 5.91 -9.34
C HIS A 109 -13.10 6.17 -8.03
N GLN A 110 -12.75 5.11 -7.30
CA GLN A 110 -11.99 5.18 -6.05
C GLN A 110 -10.91 4.09 -6.04
N ALA A 111 -9.74 4.42 -5.49
CA ALA A 111 -8.64 3.46 -5.29
C ALA A 111 -7.97 3.68 -3.92
N HIS A 112 -7.40 2.61 -3.38
CA HIS A 112 -6.71 2.60 -2.09
C HIS A 112 -5.24 2.22 -2.32
N ILE A 113 -4.33 3.07 -1.86
CA ILE A 113 -2.91 2.94 -2.18
C ILE A 113 -2.09 3.23 -0.94
N GLY A 114 -0.99 2.51 -0.76
CA GLY A 114 -0.18 2.51 0.45
C GLY A 114 -0.90 1.85 1.62
N GLU A 115 -1.91 1.01 1.37
CA GLU A 115 -2.75 0.48 2.43
C GLU A 115 -2.07 -0.64 3.24
N SER A 116 -2.14 -0.51 4.56
CA SER A 116 -1.81 -1.56 5.50
C SER A 116 -3.07 -1.97 6.24
N LEU A 117 -3.54 -3.18 5.92
CA LEU A 117 -4.56 -3.86 6.69
C LEU A 117 -3.90 -4.61 7.86
N SER A 118 -4.40 -4.37 9.07
CA SER A 118 -4.00 -5.12 10.25
C SER A 118 -5.17 -5.37 11.19
N LEU A 119 -5.04 -6.39 12.03
CA LEU A 119 -5.95 -6.65 13.13
C LEU A 119 -5.24 -6.24 14.43
N ILE A 120 -5.85 -5.35 15.20
CA ILE A 120 -5.34 -4.90 16.50
C ILE A 120 -6.22 -5.47 17.60
N TYR A 121 -5.60 -6.13 18.56
CA TYR A 121 -6.21 -6.61 19.78
C TYR A 121 -5.97 -5.60 20.90
N ALA A 122 -7.03 -5.00 21.42
CA ALA A 122 -6.94 -4.17 22.62
C ALA A 122 -7.23 -5.03 23.86
N PRO A 123 -6.41 -4.93 24.92
CA PRO A 123 -6.59 -5.70 26.13
C PRO A 123 -7.63 -5.05 27.04
N PHE A 124 -8.48 -5.89 27.62
CA PHE A 124 -9.47 -5.55 28.64
C PHE A 124 -9.42 -6.61 29.73
N TYR A 125 -9.94 -6.32 30.91
CA TYR A 125 -10.30 -7.32 31.92
C TYR A 125 -11.73 -7.04 32.36
N VAL A 126 -12.43 -8.08 32.81
CA VAL A 126 -13.88 -8.01 32.91
C VAL A 126 -14.40 -8.62 34.20
N GLY A 127 -15.28 -7.87 34.87
CA GLY A 127 -16.11 -8.34 35.98
C GLY A 127 -17.53 -7.82 35.82
N LYS A 128 -18.02 -7.04 36.79
CA LYS A 128 -19.27 -6.27 36.65
C LYS A 128 -19.13 -5.04 35.75
N THR A 129 -17.90 -4.67 35.41
CA THR A 129 -17.59 -3.56 34.50
C THR A 129 -16.50 -4.03 33.55
N VAL A 130 -16.57 -3.63 32.29
CA VAL A 130 -15.47 -3.80 31.33
C VAL A 130 -14.43 -2.71 31.59
N MET A 131 -13.20 -3.13 31.86
CA MET A 131 -12.08 -2.26 32.15
C MET A 131 -11.08 -2.28 30.99
N ASP A 132 -10.69 -1.10 30.51
CA ASP A 132 -9.60 -0.94 29.57
C ASP A 132 -8.27 -1.22 30.27
N ALA A 133 -7.60 -2.32 29.90
CA ALA A 133 -6.35 -2.74 30.53
C ALA A 133 -5.15 -1.87 30.13
N VAL A 134 -5.29 -0.97 29.16
CA VAL A 134 -4.23 -0.01 28.80
C VAL A 134 -4.17 1.13 29.82
N LEU A 135 -5.34 1.64 30.22
CA LEU A 135 -5.48 2.80 31.10
C LEU A 135 -5.93 2.43 32.53
N ASN A 136 -6.37 1.20 32.75
CA ASN A 136 -7.08 0.74 33.95
C ASN A 136 -8.29 1.61 34.28
N GLN A 137 -9.12 1.87 33.27
CA GLN A 137 -10.31 2.71 33.38
C GLN A 137 -11.56 1.98 32.88
N PRO A 138 -12.73 2.23 33.48
CA PRO A 138 -13.98 1.65 33.00
C PRO A 138 -14.31 2.18 31.60
N VAL A 139 -14.74 1.28 30.70
CA VAL A 139 -15.23 1.63 29.36
C VAL A 139 -16.70 1.29 29.14
N SER A 140 -17.28 0.51 30.05
CA SER A 140 -18.71 0.29 30.14
C SER A 140 -19.27 0.92 31.40
N GLN A 141 -20.58 1.12 31.43
CA GLN A 141 -21.29 1.25 32.70
C GLN A 141 -21.22 -0.07 33.47
N GLN A 142 -21.56 -0.04 34.75
CA GLN A 142 -21.73 -1.25 35.53
C GLN A 142 -22.86 -2.08 34.91
N LEU A 143 -22.56 -3.33 34.61
CA LEU A 143 -23.48 -4.30 34.04
C LEU A 143 -24.32 -4.91 35.17
N ASP A 144 -25.61 -5.14 34.87
CA ASP A 144 -26.53 -5.80 35.80
C ASP A 144 -26.08 -7.25 36.09
N GLU A 145 -25.58 -7.93 35.05
CA GLU A 145 -24.98 -9.26 35.12
C GLU A 145 -23.49 -9.20 34.76
N SER A 146 -22.70 -10.15 35.26
CA SER A 146 -21.31 -10.28 34.86
C SER A 146 -21.21 -10.50 33.35
N PHE A 147 -20.28 -9.81 32.70
CA PHE A 147 -20.05 -9.99 31.27
C PHE A 147 -19.75 -11.46 30.95
N ASP A 148 -20.55 -12.04 30.06
CA ASP A 148 -20.36 -13.41 29.64
C ASP A 148 -19.43 -13.49 28.43
N LEU A 149 -18.19 -13.91 28.68
CA LEU A 149 -17.18 -14.14 27.64
C LEU A 149 -17.60 -15.20 26.62
N ASN A 150 -18.50 -16.13 26.99
CA ASN A 150 -18.94 -17.21 26.09
C ASN A 150 -19.77 -16.70 24.91
N GLN A 151 -20.31 -15.47 24.99
CA GLN A 151 -21.00 -14.82 23.88
C GLN A 151 -20.06 -14.48 22.72
N PHE A 152 -18.74 -14.45 22.97
CA PHE A 152 -17.74 -14.10 21.97
C PHE A 152 -16.86 -15.31 21.64
N PRO A 153 -16.93 -15.87 20.41
CA PRO A 153 -16.05 -16.96 20.03
C PRO A 153 -14.61 -16.50 20.13
N GLY A 154 -13.75 -17.29 20.75
CA GLY A 154 -12.37 -16.91 20.99
C GLY A 154 -11.49 -18.10 21.36
N GLY A 155 -10.34 -17.81 21.94
CA GLY A 155 -9.41 -18.81 22.44
C GLY A 155 -8.05 -18.20 22.77
N PRO A 156 -7.07 -19.04 23.16
CA PRO A 156 -5.69 -18.59 23.27
C PRO A 156 -5.16 -18.05 21.93
N ALA A 157 -4.11 -17.25 21.97
CA ALA A 157 -3.47 -16.72 20.76
C ALA A 157 -3.01 -17.84 19.82
N ASP A 158 -3.57 -17.89 18.61
CA ASP A 158 -3.34 -18.95 17.62
C ASP A 158 -2.50 -18.51 16.40
N TRP A 159 -1.85 -17.34 16.49
CA TRP A 159 -1.18 -16.71 15.37
C TRP A 159 0.33 -16.57 15.60
N LYS A 160 1.11 -16.73 14.53
CA LYS A 160 2.57 -16.60 14.54
C LYS A 160 3.11 -15.93 13.28
N ILE A 161 4.25 -15.28 13.41
CA ILE A 161 5.04 -14.76 12.29
C ILE A 161 5.84 -15.90 11.67
N GLY A 162 5.82 -16.00 10.34
CA GLY A 162 6.77 -16.81 9.59
C GLY A 162 8.02 -16.00 9.28
N PHE A 163 9.20 -16.57 9.53
CA PHE A 163 10.47 -15.99 9.14
C PHE A 163 10.97 -16.69 7.88
N LEU A 164 11.45 -15.90 6.91
CA LEU A 164 12.11 -16.41 5.72
C LEU A 164 13.59 -16.02 5.77
N PRO A 165 14.52 -16.93 5.44
CA PRO A 165 15.92 -16.59 5.36
C PRO A 165 16.12 -15.57 4.23
N THR A 166 16.90 -14.53 4.50
CA THR A 166 17.30 -13.54 3.50
C THR A 166 18.47 -14.04 2.67
N LEU A 167 18.43 -15.32 2.26
CA LEU A 167 19.41 -15.97 1.39
C LEU A 167 18.85 -16.13 -0.01
N CYS A 168 19.64 -15.79 -1.02
CA CYS A 168 19.24 -15.86 -2.42
C CYS A 168 19.01 -17.33 -2.82
N PRO A 169 17.79 -17.70 -3.26
CA PRO A 169 17.51 -19.07 -3.69
C PRO A 169 18.34 -19.54 -4.89
N ASN A 170 18.89 -18.61 -5.69
CA ASN A 170 19.66 -18.94 -6.88
C ASN A 170 21.16 -19.19 -6.61
N CYS A 171 21.77 -18.46 -5.67
CA CYS A 171 23.22 -18.55 -5.45
C CYS A 171 23.66 -18.61 -3.98
N GLY A 172 22.73 -18.66 -3.03
CA GLY A 172 23.01 -18.81 -1.60
C GLY A 172 23.56 -17.56 -0.91
N TRP A 173 23.83 -16.46 -1.62
CA TRP A 173 24.34 -15.22 -1.02
C TRP A 173 23.26 -14.45 -0.26
N ASP A 174 23.70 -13.64 0.71
CA ASP A 174 22.81 -12.74 1.43
C ASP A 174 22.09 -11.77 0.47
N MET A 175 20.81 -11.56 0.74
CA MET A 175 19.97 -10.59 0.06
C MET A 175 19.76 -9.34 0.92
N GLU A 176 19.72 -8.19 0.28
CA GLU A 176 19.58 -6.89 0.93
C GLU A 176 18.18 -6.31 0.78
N GLY A 177 17.69 -5.67 1.86
CA GLY A 177 16.44 -4.93 1.89
C GLY A 177 16.32 -4.10 3.17
N SER A 178 15.52 -3.03 3.11
CA SER A 178 15.10 -2.29 4.31
C SER A 178 14.07 -3.08 5.11
N ARG A 179 13.77 -2.62 6.34
CA ARG A 179 12.78 -3.25 7.24
C ARG A 179 11.39 -3.40 6.62
N ASP A 180 11.01 -2.48 5.75
CA ASP A 180 9.71 -2.41 5.06
C ASP A 180 9.79 -2.86 3.59
N ALA A 181 10.91 -3.45 3.17
CA ALA A 181 11.09 -3.89 1.80
C ALA A 181 10.20 -5.11 1.48
N LEU A 182 9.52 -5.02 0.34
CA LEU A 182 8.72 -6.07 -0.29
C LEU A 182 9.51 -6.85 -1.34
N ALA A 183 10.64 -6.32 -1.78
CA ALA A 183 11.61 -6.99 -2.64
C ALA A 183 13.01 -6.93 -2.03
N LEU A 184 13.69 -8.07 -2.03
CA LEU A 184 15.06 -8.27 -1.60
C LEU A 184 15.98 -8.45 -2.80
N HIS A 185 17.21 -7.95 -2.72
CA HIS A 185 18.13 -7.92 -3.84
C HIS A 185 19.38 -8.76 -3.54
N CYS A 186 19.79 -9.61 -4.49
CA CYS A 186 21.05 -10.32 -4.38
C CYS A 186 22.12 -9.56 -5.17
N LYS A 187 23.17 -9.07 -4.49
CA LYS A 187 24.31 -8.41 -5.15
C LYS A 187 25.18 -9.37 -5.97
N ASN A 188 25.12 -10.69 -5.71
CA ASN A 188 25.98 -11.66 -6.40
C ASN A 188 25.51 -11.90 -7.84
N CYS A 189 24.26 -12.33 -7.96
CA CYS A 189 23.65 -12.74 -9.23
C CYS A 189 22.70 -11.66 -9.78
N GLU A 190 22.70 -10.48 -9.16
CA GLU A 190 22.00 -9.29 -9.62
C GLU A 190 20.47 -9.50 -9.78
N SER A 191 19.90 -10.38 -8.97
CA SER A 191 18.49 -10.76 -8.99
C SER A 191 17.67 -10.07 -7.90
N ALA A 192 16.35 -10.02 -8.09
CA ALA A 192 15.40 -9.52 -7.09
C ALA A 192 14.40 -10.62 -6.73
N TRP A 193 14.01 -10.70 -5.47
CA TRP A 193 13.12 -11.73 -4.93
C TRP A 193 12.05 -11.10 -4.04
N GLN A 194 10.84 -11.64 -4.08
CA GLN A 194 9.75 -11.23 -3.20
C GLN A 194 9.27 -12.42 -2.37
N ALA A 195 8.86 -12.16 -1.14
CA ALA A 195 8.24 -13.18 -0.30
C ALA A 195 6.88 -13.60 -0.87
N SER A 196 6.62 -14.91 -0.83
CA SER A 196 5.35 -15.54 -1.20
C SER A 196 4.96 -16.59 -0.17
N LYS A 197 3.81 -17.24 -0.36
CA LYS A 197 3.37 -18.32 0.54
C LYS A 197 4.29 -19.54 0.52
N GLU A 198 5.01 -19.73 -0.60
CA GLU A 198 5.86 -20.89 -0.87
C GLU A 198 7.35 -20.57 -0.61
N GLY A 199 7.65 -19.39 -0.04
CA GLY A 199 9.03 -18.95 0.22
C GLY A 199 9.38 -17.71 -0.58
N MET A 200 10.47 -17.75 -1.34
CA MET A 200 10.92 -16.63 -2.17
C MET A 200 10.60 -16.89 -3.64
N THR A 201 10.01 -15.90 -4.30
CA THR A 201 9.69 -15.96 -5.74
C THR A 201 10.52 -14.93 -6.50
N LEU A 202 11.13 -15.36 -7.60
CA LEU A 202 11.93 -14.50 -8.46
C LEU A 202 11.07 -13.36 -9.02
N LEU A 203 11.58 -12.14 -8.93
CA LEU A 203 10.94 -10.94 -9.44
C LEU A 203 11.68 -10.47 -10.70
N ASN A 204 10.95 -10.33 -11.80
CA ASN A 204 11.49 -9.72 -13.01
C ASN A 204 11.87 -8.27 -12.71
N VAL A 205 13.16 -7.97 -12.91
CA VAL A 205 13.74 -6.65 -12.61
C VAL A 205 14.60 -6.16 -13.77
N ALA A 206 14.62 -4.85 -13.95
CA ALA A 206 15.53 -4.17 -14.86
C ALA A 206 15.93 -2.81 -14.31
N HIS A 207 16.91 -2.17 -14.94
CA HIS A 207 17.22 -0.77 -14.66
C HIS A 207 17.56 0.02 -15.93
N LEU A 208 17.39 1.34 -15.85
CA LEU A 208 17.94 2.27 -16.83
C LEU A 208 19.40 2.58 -16.46
N PRO A 209 20.34 2.57 -17.41
CA PRO A 209 21.74 2.88 -17.12
C PRO A 209 21.88 4.30 -16.58
N GLY A 210 22.61 4.45 -15.47
CA GLY A 210 22.97 5.74 -14.89
C GLY A 210 23.96 6.53 -15.76
N GLN A 211 24.10 7.82 -15.46
CA GLN A 211 25.18 8.62 -16.02
C GLN A 211 26.53 8.18 -15.42
N LYS A 212 27.59 8.14 -16.25
CA LYS A 212 28.88 7.56 -15.86
C LYS A 212 29.58 8.25 -14.67
N ASN A 213 29.33 9.54 -14.41
CA ASN A 213 30.14 10.35 -13.50
C ASN A 213 29.34 11.09 -12.40
N GLY A 214 28.08 10.71 -12.14
CA GLY A 214 27.22 11.39 -11.17
C GLY A 214 26.77 10.47 -10.04
N ALA A 215 26.73 10.98 -8.81
CA ALA A 215 26.03 10.30 -7.72
C ALA A 215 24.54 10.15 -8.08
N ALA A 216 24.08 8.91 -8.16
CA ALA A 216 22.71 8.59 -8.52
C ALA A 216 22.06 7.72 -7.46
N VAL A 217 20.79 8.00 -7.19
CA VAL A 217 19.91 7.13 -6.41
C VAL A 217 18.89 6.53 -7.37
N TYR A 218 18.79 5.20 -7.37
CA TYR A 218 17.85 4.47 -8.20
C TYR A 218 16.50 4.34 -7.47
N LEU A 219 15.46 4.93 -8.05
CA LEU A 219 14.10 4.84 -7.54
C LEU A 219 13.34 3.72 -8.29
N PRO A 220 12.61 2.83 -7.59
CA PRO A 220 11.93 1.72 -8.23
C PRO A 220 10.53 2.10 -8.72
N PHE A 221 10.17 1.66 -9.92
CA PHE A 221 8.84 1.85 -10.52
C PHE A 221 8.32 0.52 -11.06
N TRP A 222 7.02 0.31 -10.92
CA TRP A 222 6.30 -0.76 -11.60
C TRP A 222 5.95 -0.31 -13.02
N ARG A 223 6.50 -0.99 -14.02
CA ARG A 223 6.04 -0.90 -15.40
C ARG A 223 5.00 -1.97 -15.66
N ILE A 224 3.77 -1.56 -15.95
CA ILE A 224 2.60 -2.44 -16.02
C ILE A 224 2.05 -2.46 -17.44
N ARG A 225 1.97 -3.65 -18.03
CA ARG A 225 1.21 -3.90 -19.25
C ARG A 225 -0.21 -4.28 -18.87
N SER A 226 -1.19 -3.62 -19.49
CA SER A 226 -2.60 -3.79 -19.16
C SER A 226 -3.43 -3.95 -20.42
N ASP A 227 -4.56 -4.64 -20.28
CA ASP A 227 -5.63 -4.58 -21.27
C ASP A 227 -6.58 -3.46 -20.87
N VAL A 228 -6.90 -2.59 -21.84
CA VAL A 228 -7.83 -1.48 -21.66
C VAL A 228 -9.03 -1.73 -22.57
N SER A 229 -10.23 -1.70 -21.99
CA SER A 229 -11.49 -1.82 -22.71
C SER A 229 -12.33 -0.56 -22.48
N GLY A 230 -13.12 -0.17 -23.47
CA GLY A 230 -13.85 1.11 -23.49
C GLY A 230 -13.00 2.31 -23.93
N LEU A 231 -11.73 2.09 -24.31
CA LEU A 231 -10.81 3.08 -24.86
C LEU A 231 -9.66 2.40 -25.60
N ASP A 232 -9.32 2.87 -26.80
CA ASP A 232 -8.12 2.43 -27.51
C ASP A 232 -6.88 3.00 -26.84
N LEU A 233 -6.15 2.13 -26.13
CA LEU A 233 -4.92 2.48 -25.43
C LEU A 233 -3.97 1.27 -25.36
N GLY A 234 -3.52 0.81 -26.54
CA GLY A 234 -2.60 -0.32 -26.67
C GLY A 234 -1.17 0.09 -27.03
N SER A 235 -1.01 1.24 -27.67
CA SER A 235 0.24 1.69 -28.28
C SER A 235 0.66 3.10 -27.84
N TYR A 236 1.89 3.48 -28.20
CA TYR A 236 2.37 4.83 -28.00
C TYR A 236 1.60 5.86 -28.83
N ALA A 237 1.20 5.48 -30.05
CA ALA A 237 0.34 6.32 -30.89
C ALA A 237 -1.01 6.60 -30.21
N ASP A 238 -1.60 5.59 -29.57
CA ASP A 238 -2.85 5.76 -28.82
C ASP A 238 -2.68 6.70 -27.63
N LEU A 239 -1.58 6.56 -26.88
CA LEU A 239 -1.26 7.50 -25.79
C LEU A 239 -1.19 8.95 -26.27
N VAL A 240 -0.53 9.20 -27.40
CA VAL A 240 -0.41 10.54 -27.99
C VAL A 240 -1.79 11.14 -28.27
N LYS A 241 -2.70 10.34 -28.82
CA LYS A 241 -4.09 10.74 -29.10
C LYS A 241 -4.88 10.98 -27.81
N VAL A 242 -4.93 9.98 -26.92
CA VAL A 242 -5.73 9.99 -25.67
C VAL A 242 -5.30 11.11 -24.71
N ALA A 243 -3.99 11.36 -24.61
CA ALA A 243 -3.46 12.42 -23.75
C ALA A 243 -3.35 13.78 -24.46
N ASN A 244 -3.69 13.86 -25.76
CA ASN A 244 -3.49 15.02 -26.61
C ASN A 244 -2.08 15.63 -26.46
N LEU A 245 -1.05 14.79 -26.62
CA LEU A 245 0.34 15.24 -26.48
C LEU A 245 0.71 16.14 -27.66
N PRO A 246 1.57 17.16 -27.47
CA PRO A 246 2.05 18.02 -28.55
C PRO A 246 3.08 17.28 -29.42
N LYS A 247 2.66 16.18 -30.05
CA LYS A 247 3.45 15.29 -30.89
C LYS A 247 2.58 14.77 -32.03
N VAL A 248 3.13 14.70 -33.23
CA VAL A 248 2.49 14.01 -34.36
C VAL A 248 2.92 12.54 -34.32
N ALA A 249 1.95 11.64 -34.32
CA ALA A 249 2.22 10.20 -34.34
C ALA A 249 3.04 9.82 -35.59
N GLN A 250 4.18 9.19 -35.38
CA GLN A 250 5.07 8.76 -36.46
C GLN A 250 4.77 7.31 -36.89
N PRO A 251 5.10 6.92 -38.14
CA PRO A 251 5.04 5.53 -38.57
C PRO A 251 5.77 4.60 -37.59
N GLY A 252 5.13 3.48 -37.23
CA GLY A 252 5.67 2.48 -36.31
C GLY A 252 5.31 2.71 -34.83
N TRP A 253 4.81 3.88 -34.43
CA TRP A 253 4.40 4.14 -33.04
C TRP A 253 3.16 3.34 -32.61
N ASP A 254 2.37 2.87 -33.57
CA ASP A 254 1.27 1.90 -33.43
C ASP A 254 1.77 0.53 -32.92
N ARG A 255 3.02 0.16 -33.25
CA ARG A 255 3.64 -1.10 -32.83
C ARG A 255 4.36 -0.99 -31.50
N VAL A 256 4.58 0.22 -30.99
CA VAL A 256 5.29 0.43 -29.73
C VAL A 256 4.30 0.28 -28.57
N PRO A 257 4.42 -0.74 -27.72
CA PRO A 257 3.43 -1.02 -26.69
C PRO A 257 3.36 0.08 -25.64
N PHE A 258 2.15 0.45 -25.24
CA PHE A 258 1.89 1.31 -24.11
C PHE A 258 2.08 0.57 -22.78
N TYR A 259 2.61 1.28 -21.79
CA TYR A 259 2.72 0.80 -20.41
C TYR A 259 2.24 1.86 -19.44
N PHE A 260 1.50 1.45 -18.43
CA PHE A 260 1.33 2.29 -17.25
C PHE A 260 2.57 2.20 -16.36
N TRP A 261 2.84 3.28 -15.63
CA TRP A 261 3.94 3.35 -14.68
C TRP A 261 3.43 3.86 -13.33
N GLY A 262 3.84 3.20 -12.25
CA GLY A 262 3.55 3.61 -10.88
C GLY A 262 4.79 3.49 -9.99
N PRO A 263 4.98 4.35 -8.98
CA PRO A 263 6.03 4.18 -7.98
C PRO A 263 5.94 2.80 -7.32
N ALA A 264 7.06 2.12 -7.13
CA ALA A 264 7.14 0.91 -6.29
C ALA A 264 7.54 1.26 -4.84
N PHE A 265 7.36 2.53 -4.47
CA PHE A 265 7.68 3.07 -3.17
C PHE A 265 6.63 4.05 -2.69
N LYS A 266 6.49 4.16 -1.37
CA LYS A 266 5.54 5.04 -0.70
C LYS A 266 5.98 6.51 -0.82
N VAL A 267 5.03 7.37 -1.15
CA VAL A 267 5.16 8.84 -1.12
C VAL A 267 3.80 9.47 -0.82
N ARG A 268 3.80 10.72 -0.35
CA ARG A 268 2.55 11.48 -0.11
C ARG A 268 1.62 11.48 -1.34
N PRO A 269 0.28 11.51 -1.14
CA PRO A 269 -0.70 11.31 -2.21
C PRO A 269 -0.51 12.16 -3.47
N ARG A 270 -0.28 13.46 -3.30
CA ARG A 270 -0.07 14.39 -4.43
C ARG A 270 1.16 14.03 -5.27
N SER A 271 2.26 13.64 -4.62
CA SER A 271 3.47 13.22 -5.35
C SER A 271 3.29 11.85 -5.98
N PHE A 272 2.55 10.94 -5.36
CA PHE A 272 2.22 9.64 -5.94
C PHE A 272 1.52 9.81 -7.30
N LEU A 273 0.44 10.59 -7.35
CA LEU A 273 -0.29 10.86 -8.60
C LEU A 273 0.59 11.56 -9.64
N ARG A 274 1.33 12.59 -9.21
CA ARG A 274 2.23 13.33 -10.10
C ARG A 274 3.27 12.41 -10.73
N LEU A 275 3.93 11.56 -9.94
CA LEU A 275 4.96 10.65 -10.42
C LEU A 275 4.37 9.59 -11.35
N THR A 276 3.27 8.95 -10.95
CA THR A 276 2.54 7.97 -11.76
C THR A 276 2.20 8.53 -13.13
N GLN A 277 1.68 9.76 -13.18
CA GLN A 277 1.33 10.44 -14.42
C GLN A 277 2.57 10.83 -15.25
N GLN A 278 3.56 11.50 -14.65
CA GLN A 278 4.77 11.93 -15.37
C GLN A 278 5.53 10.74 -15.98
N MET A 279 5.67 9.66 -15.21
CA MET A 279 6.31 8.42 -15.67
C MET A 279 5.53 7.74 -16.79
N THR A 280 4.20 7.72 -16.67
CA THR A 280 3.34 7.14 -17.71
C THR A 280 3.37 7.97 -18.99
N LEU A 281 3.46 9.29 -18.90
CA LEU A 281 3.54 10.15 -20.08
C LEU A 281 4.94 10.14 -20.72
N SER A 282 6.01 9.97 -19.93
CA SER A 282 7.38 9.93 -20.45
C SER A 282 7.74 8.61 -21.14
N GLN A 283 7.08 7.50 -20.78
CA GLN A 283 7.32 6.17 -21.34
C GLN A 283 8.82 5.78 -21.38
N PRO A 284 9.53 5.68 -20.24
CA PRO A 284 10.95 5.30 -20.21
C PRO A 284 11.14 3.89 -20.79
N ARG A 285 11.70 3.79 -21.99
CA ARG A 285 11.76 2.51 -22.73
C ARG A 285 13.16 2.11 -23.17
N ASP A 286 14.08 3.06 -23.29
CA ASP A 286 15.34 2.83 -23.96
C ASP A 286 16.36 2.12 -23.07
N LYS A 287 17.00 1.08 -23.61
CA LYS A 287 18.22 0.46 -23.06
C LYS A 287 18.08 -0.09 -21.63
N LEU A 288 16.93 -0.69 -21.30
CA LEU A 288 16.78 -1.40 -20.03
C LEU A 288 17.76 -2.58 -19.94
N VAL A 289 18.49 -2.65 -18.84
CA VAL A 289 19.38 -3.76 -18.51
C VAL A 289 18.65 -4.71 -17.56
N ALA A 290 18.47 -5.96 -17.93
CA ALA A 290 17.66 -6.96 -17.22
C ALA A 290 18.38 -7.55 -15.98
N ARG A 291 18.63 -6.70 -14.99
CA ARG A 291 19.30 -7.00 -13.71
C ARG A 291 19.10 -5.85 -12.74
N VAL A 292 19.34 -6.06 -11.45
CA VAL A 292 19.44 -4.95 -10.49
C VAL A 292 20.71 -4.11 -10.79
N PRO A 293 20.69 -2.79 -10.55
CA PRO A 293 21.92 -1.98 -10.64
C PRO A 293 22.98 -2.48 -9.65
N LYS A 294 24.17 -2.81 -10.16
CA LYS A 294 25.29 -3.25 -9.32
C LYS A 294 25.90 -2.07 -8.57
N ASP A 295 26.23 -2.27 -7.29
CA ASP A 295 26.91 -1.32 -6.41
C ASP A 295 26.28 0.10 -6.37
N ALA A 296 24.97 0.18 -6.60
CA ALA A 296 24.25 1.44 -6.64
C ALA A 296 23.39 1.68 -5.39
N MET A 297 23.20 2.95 -5.03
CA MET A 297 22.20 3.32 -4.03
C MET A 297 20.80 3.13 -4.59
N MET A 298 20.03 2.20 -4.02
CA MET A 298 18.66 1.90 -4.42
C MET A 298 17.69 2.29 -3.30
N HIS A 299 16.61 2.95 -3.66
CA HIS A 299 15.48 3.12 -2.75
C HIS A 299 14.70 1.80 -2.66
N PRO A 300 14.24 1.39 -1.47
CA PRO A 300 13.56 0.11 -1.30
C PRO A 300 12.23 0.06 -2.05
N VAL A 301 11.84 -1.16 -2.43
CA VAL A 301 10.49 -1.44 -2.89
C VAL A 301 9.60 -1.63 -1.66
N ASN A 302 8.77 -0.65 -1.32
CA ASN A 302 7.85 -0.74 -0.16
C ASN A 302 6.39 -0.44 -0.54
N LEU A 303 6.08 -0.47 -1.84
CA LEU A 303 4.73 -0.41 -2.39
C LEU A 303 4.53 -1.56 -3.40
N PRO A 304 3.59 -2.50 -3.17
CA PRO A 304 3.40 -3.66 -4.03
C PRO A 304 2.81 -3.28 -5.39
N VAL A 305 2.99 -4.17 -6.37
CA VAL A 305 2.43 -3.97 -7.72
C VAL A 305 0.91 -3.89 -7.72
N SER A 306 0.22 -4.56 -6.79
CA SER A 306 -1.25 -4.51 -6.66
C SER A 306 -1.74 -3.09 -6.43
N GLU A 307 -1.09 -2.33 -5.55
CA GLU A 307 -1.46 -0.94 -5.27
C GLU A 307 -1.17 0.00 -6.45
N SER A 308 -0.05 -0.21 -7.16
CA SER A 308 0.19 0.50 -8.41
C SER A 308 -0.84 0.15 -9.49
N ALA A 309 -1.30 -1.11 -9.54
CA ALA A 309 -2.35 -1.56 -10.45
C ALA A 309 -3.73 -0.97 -10.11
N GLU A 310 -4.04 -0.74 -8.83
CA GLU A 310 -5.26 -0.04 -8.42
C GLU A 310 -5.28 1.43 -8.89
N SER A 311 -4.10 2.05 -9.02
CA SER A 311 -3.98 3.46 -9.45
C SER A 311 -4.20 3.70 -10.95
N LEU A 312 -4.25 2.66 -11.78
CA LEU A 312 -4.18 2.79 -13.25
C LEU A 312 -5.31 3.65 -13.83
N LYS A 313 -6.52 3.47 -13.32
CA LYS A 313 -7.70 4.21 -13.79
C LYS A 313 -7.69 5.66 -13.31
N LEU A 314 -7.15 5.94 -12.12
CA LEU A 314 -6.88 7.31 -11.65
C LEU A 314 -5.81 8.00 -12.51
N ASN A 315 -4.75 7.28 -12.87
CA ASN A 315 -3.71 7.80 -13.74
C ASN A 315 -4.28 8.17 -15.12
N LEU A 316 -5.08 7.28 -15.71
CA LEU A 316 -5.81 7.55 -16.96
C LEU A 316 -6.70 8.80 -16.83
N ALA A 317 -7.51 8.89 -15.77
CA ALA A 317 -8.31 10.08 -15.50
C ALA A 317 -7.45 11.36 -15.35
N GLY A 318 -6.22 11.22 -14.86
CA GLY A 318 -5.22 12.28 -14.72
C GLY A 318 -4.69 12.82 -16.04
N PHE A 319 -4.37 11.96 -17.02
CA PHE A 319 -3.80 12.40 -18.29
C PHE A 319 -4.77 12.50 -19.47
N MET A 320 -5.91 11.79 -19.46
CA MET A 320 -6.85 11.80 -20.59
C MET A 320 -7.35 13.23 -20.90
N ARG A 321 -7.56 13.50 -22.20
CA ARG A 321 -8.06 14.77 -22.75
C ARG A 321 -9.14 14.51 -23.81
N PRO A 322 -10.12 15.42 -23.99
CA PRO A 322 -10.37 16.64 -23.19
C PRO A 322 -10.90 16.30 -21.79
N LYS A 323 -10.63 17.18 -20.80
CA LYS A 323 -11.01 16.93 -19.40
C LYS A 323 -12.52 16.81 -19.17
N SER A 324 -13.32 17.51 -19.97
CA SER A 324 -14.78 17.49 -19.91
C SER A 324 -15.39 16.12 -20.22
N ALA A 325 -14.75 15.30 -21.06
CA ALA A 325 -15.26 13.98 -21.46
C ALA A 325 -14.87 12.85 -20.50
N VAL A 326 -13.96 13.12 -19.54
CA VAL A 326 -13.42 12.10 -18.65
C VAL A 326 -14.48 11.51 -17.71
N PRO A 327 -15.34 12.30 -17.03
CA PRO A 327 -16.34 11.76 -16.11
C PRO A 327 -17.29 10.74 -16.75
N ASP A 328 -17.76 10.99 -17.98
CA ASP A 328 -18.69 10.12 -18.70
C ASP A 328 -18.03 8.84 -19.23
N SER A 329 -16.73 8.92 -19.53
CA SER A 329 -15.96 7.82 -20.12
C SER A 329 -15.39 6.89 -19.05
N ILE A 330 -14.95 7.44 -17.91
CA ILE A 330 -14.19 6.68 -16.92
C ILE A 330 -15.00 5.50 -16.35
N SER A 331 -16.31 5.64 -16.17
CA SER A 331 -17.16 4.55 -15.67
C SER A 331 -17.19 3.34 -16.61
N LYS A 332 -17.11 3.58 -17.93
CA LYS A 332 -17.14 2.55 -18.99
C LYS A 332 -15.78 1.89 -19.21
N ILE A 333 -14.70 2.56 -18.82
CA ILE A 333 -13.34 2.06 -19.04
C ILE A 333 -12.97 1.03 -17.97
N HIS A 334 -12.55 -0.16 -18.42
CA HIS A 334 -12.02 -1.20 -17.54
C HIS A 334 -10.57 -1.48 -17.90
N ILE A 335 -9.71 -1.50 -16.87
CA ILE A 335 -8.27 -1.72 -17.02
C ILE A 335 -7.91 -2.98 -16.22
N ARG A 336 -7.29 -3.95 -16.88
CA ARG A 336 -6.80 -5.17 -16.24
C ARG A 336 -5.29 -5.28 -16.41
N ALA A 337 -4.55 -5.21 -15.30
CA ALA A 337 -3.12 -5.47 -15.29
C ALA A 337 -2.82 -6.93 -15.69
N ARG A 338 -1.84 -7.14 -16.58
CA ARG A 338 -1.48 -8.46 -17.12
C ARG A 338 -0.08 -8.89 -16.77
N ARG A 339 0.89 -7.99 -16.98
CA ARG A 339 2.31 -8.25 -16.72
C ARG A 339 2.92 -7.02 -16.09
N TYR A 340 3.92 -7.24 -15.26
CA TYR A 340 4.66 -6.17 -14.61
C TYR A 340 6.16 -6.45 -14.66
N LEU A 341 6.93 -5.37 -14.59
CA LEU A 341 8.38 -5.38 -14.46
C LEU A 341 8.75 -4.36 -13.39
N LEU A 342 9.60 -4.74 -12.44
CA LEU A 342 10.24 -3.79 -11.53
C LEU A 342 11.36 -3.07 -12.29
N VAL A 343 11.30 -1.75 -12.39
CA VAL A 343 12.30 -0.95 -13.10
C VAL A 343 12.93 0.06 -12.17
N TYR A 344 14.24 -0.04 -11.98
CA TYR A 344 15.03 0.96 -11.27
C TYR A 344 15.47 2.08 -12.20
N ILE A 345 15.17 3.31 -11.84
CA ILE A 345 15.46 4.49 -12.66
C ILE A 345 16.44 5.39 -11.89
N PRO A 346 17.56 5.79 -12.50
CA PRO A 346 18.56 6.63 -11.86
C PRO A 346 18.07 8.08 -11.77
N PHE A 347 18.16 8.66 -10.58
CA PHE A 347 17.95 10.09 -10.34
C PHE A 347 19.25 10.72 -9.84
N GLU A 348 19.64 11.84 -10.43
CA GLU A 348 20.76 12.66 -9.99
C GLU A 348 20.50 13.21 -8.60
N VAL A 349 21.47 13.10 -7.71
CA VAL A 349 21.38 13.72 -6.38
C VAL A 349 21.69 15.21 -6.50
N ARG A 350 20.70 16.05 -6.20
CA ARG A 350 20.87 17.50 -5.99
C ARG A 350 20.64 17.82 -4.50
N HIS A 351 20.80 19.09 -4.12
CA HIS A 351 20.79 19.50 -2.71
C HIS A 351 19.58 18.96 -1.92
N HIS A 352 18.36 19.27 -2.37
CA HIS A 352 17.12 18.80 -1.73
C HIS A 352 16.34 17.76 -2.54
N ASP A 353 16.64 17.61 -3.83
CA ASP A 353 15.86 16.81 -4.76
C ASP A 353 16.69 15.73 -5.44
N LEU A 354 16.03 14.62 -5.74
CA LEU A 354 16.47 13.62 -6.70
C LEU A 354 15.85 14.00 -8.05
N VAL A 355 16.66 14.18 -9.08
CA VAL A 355 16.19 14.68 -10.38
C VAL A 355 16.47 13.68 -11.50
N GLN A 356 15.45 13.35 -12.28
CA GLN A 356 15.59 12.65 -13.54
C GLN A 356 15.51 13.70 -14.67
N PRO A 357 16.64 14.05 -15.31
CA PRO A 357 16.71 15.18 -16.23
C PRO A 357 15.99 14.92 -17.57
N GLN A 358 16.04 13.70 -18.09
CA GLN A 358 15.47 13.35 -19.40
C GLN A 358 13.93 13.42 -19.39
N PHE A 359 13.32 13.01 -18.28
CA PHE A 359 11.88 13.00 -18.08
C PHE A 359 11.39 14.24 -17.32
N LYS A 360 12.31 15.10 -16.86
CA LYS A 360 12.04 16.32 -16.07
C LYS A 360 11.22 16.02 -14.81
N ILE A 361 11.63 14.98 -14.08
CA ILE A 361 10.96 14.53 -12.86
C ILE A 361 11.85 14.86 -11.66
N ALA A 362 11.26 15.41 -10.60
CA ALA A 362 11.95 15.68 -9.35
C ALA A 362 11.18 15.05 -8.17
N VAL A 363 11.94 14.45 -7.25
CA VAL A 363 11.44 13.86 -6.01
C VAL A 363 12.21 14.46 -4.84
N ASN A 364 11.50 15.08 -3.90
CA ASN A 364 12.15 15.66 -2.74
C ASN A 364 12.69 14.57 -1.79
N ARG A 365 13.93 14.71 -1.35
CA ARG A 365 14.61 13.71 -0.50
C ARG A 365 13.95 13.56 0.87
N ASN A 366 13.53 14.66 1.49
CA ASN A 366 12.85 14.63 2.78
C ASN A 366 11.49 13.94 2.68
N GLN A 367 10.82 14.06 1.53
CA GLN A 367 9.57 13.34 1.29
C GLN A 367 9.76 11.82 1.32
N LEU A 368 10.85 11.30 0.75
CA LEU A 368 11.16 9.87 0.78
C LEU A 368 11.49 9.38 2.20
N ALA A 369 12.28 10.16 2.95
CA ALA A 369 12.64 9.82 4.33
C ALA A 369 11.42 9.77 5.26
N LEU A 370 10.44 10.67 5.06
CA LEU A 370 9.23 10.75 5.88
C LEU A 370 8.10 9.81 5.41
N ALA A 371 8.26 9.14 4.26
CA ALA A 371 7.22 8.30 3.69
C ALA A 371 7.08 6.93 4.39
N GLY A 372 8.04 6.50 5.22
CA GLY A 372 7.94 5.26 5.99
C GLY A 372 6.77 5.27 7.01
N ASN A 373 6.26 6.46 7.35
CA ASN A 373 5.09 6.61 8.21
C ASN A 373 3.75 6.57 7.45
N LEU A 374 3.76 6.44 6.12
CA LEU A 374 2.53 6.31 5.29
C LEU A 374 2.00 4.87 5.30
#